data_AF-K3XRL0-F1
#
_entry.id   AF-K3XRL0-F1
#
_cell.length_a   1.000
_cell.length_b   1.000
_cell.length_c   1.000
_cell.angle_alpha   90.00
_cell.angle_beta   90.00
_cell.angle_gamma   90.00
#
_symmetry.space_group_name_H-M   'P 1'
#
loop_
_entity.id
_entity.type
_entity.pdbx_description
1 polymer ?
#
loop_
_entity_poly.entity_id
_entity_poly.type
_entity_poly.pdbx_seq_one_letter_code
_entity_poly.pdbx_strand_id
1 'polypeptide(L)'
;MDTLVAAALEEVCARLSRGLPVTALWTAISGSSAAAGLPLDAAVKRVLLARLTALPVINLVEGGREGAPFHPAEEDLVEEAERRGARLVASAALRDNFLGIYDDQKMSDDQKTTLERIGASRLSAAYIF
;
A
#
# COMPACT_ATOMS: atom_id res chain seq x y z
N MET A 1 -6.66 13.83 9.12
CA MET A 1 -7.06 12.79 8.14
C MET A 1 -6.11 12.76 6.97
N ASP A 2 -5.85 13.89 6.28
CA ASP A 2 -4.99 13.90 5.09
C ASP A 2 -3.54 13.47 5.38
N THR A 3 -3.01 13.80 6.55
CA THR A 3 -1.71 13.29 7.04
C THR A 3 -1.66 11.77 7.16
N LEU A 4 -2.76 11.16 7.61
CA LEU A 4 -2.88 9.70 7.73
C LEU A 4 -3.02 9.03 6.36
N VAL A 5 -3.74 9.67 5.44
CA VAL A 5 -3.82 9.24 4.02
C VAL A 5 -2.44 9.29 3.37
N ALA A 6 -1.67 10.36 3.59
CA ALA A 6 -0.31 10.48 3.09
C ALA A 6 0.60 9.37 3.64
N ALA A 7 0.60 9.14 4.95
CA ALA A 7 1.36 8.06 5.57
C ALA A 7 0.97 6.67 5.02
N ALA A 8 -0.34 6.42 4.82
CA ALA A 8 -0.81 5.18 4.24
C ALA A 8 -0.36 5.01 2.78
N LEU A 9 -0.36 6.10 2.00
CA LEU A 9 0.16 6.08 0.63
C LEU A 9 1.65 5.80 0.58
N GLU A 10 2.44 6.39 1.48
CA GLU A 10 3.86 6.10 1.60
C GLU A 10 4.11 4.61 1.85
N GLU A 11 3.34 3.98 2.76
CA GLU A 11 3.45 2.55 3.05
C GLU A 11 3.07 1.66 1.85
N VAL A 12 2.03 2.02 1.10
CA VAL A 12 1.62 1.30 -0.12
C VAL A 12 2.68 1.44 -1.21
N CYS A 13 3.14 2.66 -1.47
CA CYS A 13 4.16 2.97 -2.46
C CYS A 13 5.49 2.31 -2.12
N ALA A 14 5.89 2.22 -0.85
CA ALA A 14 7.13 1.55 -0.44
C ALA A 14 7.17 0.04 -0.78
N ARG A 15 6.01 -0.59 -0.99
CA ARG A 15 5.89 -2.04 -1.30
C ARG A 15 5.67 -2.32 -2.79
N LEU A 16 5.46 -1.28 -3.61
CA LEU A 16 5.35 -1.32 -5.08
C LEU A 16 4.61 -2.55 -5.61
N SER A 17 5.34 -3.45 -6.29
CA SER A 17 4.86 -4.63 -6.99
C SER A 17 4.37 -5.75 -6.07
N ARG A 18 4.78 -5.77 -4.79
CA ARG A 18 4.35 -6.80 -3.83
C ARG A 18 2.98 -6.51 -3.23
N GLY A 19 2.58 -5.25 -3.22
CA GLY A 19 1.37 -4.79 -2.53
C GLY A 19 1.46 -4.89 -1.00
N LEU A 20 0.58 -4.15 -0.33
CA LEU A 20 0.44 -4.12 1.11
C LEU A 20 -0.86 -4.82 1.51
N PRO A 21 -0.81 -5.93 2.28
CA PRO A 21 -2.03 -6.50 2.86
C PRO A 21 -2.78 -5.45 3.68
N VAL A 22 -4.11 -5.38 3.53
CA VAL A 22 -4.93 -4.38 4.25
C VAL A 22 -4.78 -4.51 5.76
N THR A 23 -4.68 -5.74 6.27
CA THR A 23 -4.42 -5.98 7.71
C THR A 23 -3.08 -5.43 8.18
N ALA A 24 -2.04 -5.50 7.34
CA ALA A 24 -0.70 -4.99 7.64
C ALA A 24 -0.62 -3.46 7.56
N LEU A 25 -1.49 -2.81 6.78
CA LEU A 25 -1.58 -1.35 6.72
C LEU A 25 -1.83 -0.74 8.10
N TRP A 26 -2.76 -1.33 8.88
CA TRP A 26 -3.14 -0.80 10.18
C TRP A 26 -1.99 -0.78 11.18
N THR A 27 -1.17 -1.83 11.18
CA THR A 27 0.05 -1.88 11.99
C THR A 27 1.04 -0.82 11.53
N ALA A 28 1.25 -0.71 10.21
CA ALA A 28 2.25 0.21 9.63
C ALA A 28 1.95 1.68 9.93
N ILE A 29 0.68 2.10 9.91
CA ILE A 29 0.29 3.49 10.15
C ILE A 29 -0.09 3.80 11.60
N SER A 30 0.02 2.83 12.51
CA SER A 30 -0.41 2.98 13.91
C SER A 30 0.28 4.15 14.63
N GLY A 31 1.58 4.35 14.40
CA GLY A 31 2.32 5.49 14.92
C GLY A 31 1.81 6.84 14.38
N SER A 32 1.58 6.93 13.06
CA SER A 32 1.04 8.13 12.41
C SER A 32 -0.40 8.44 12.85
N SER A 33 -1.21 7.40 13.07
CA SER A 33 -2.56 7.50 13.62
C SER A 33 -2.54 8.07 15.04
N ALA A 34 -1.66 7.55 15.91
CA ALA A 34 -1.50 8.03 17.28
C ALA A 34 -1.04 9.50 17.29
N ALA A 35 -0.05 9.85 16.47
CA ALA A 35 0.43 11.23 16.35
C ALA A 35 -0.63 12.20 15.84
N ALA A 36 -1.56 11.74 14.99
CA ALA A 36 -2.67 12.52 14.48
C ALA A 36 -3.88 12.58 15.44
N GLY A 37 -3.85 11.86 16.57
CA GLY A 37 -4.99 11.75 17.49
C GLY A 37 -6.21 11.05 16.88
N LEU A 38 -6.01 10.21 15.86
CA LEU A 38 -7.07 9.53 15.13
C LEU A 38 -7.00 8.03 15.39
N PRO A 39 -7.81 7.47 16.31
CA PRO A 39 -7.80 6.03 16.57
C PRO A 39 -8.20 5.24 15.31
N LEU A 40 -7.52 4.12 15.04
CA LEU A 40 -7.85 3.23 13.92
C LEU A 40 -9.09 2.36 14.20
N ASP A 41 -10.21 3.02 14.54
CA ASP A 41 -11.50 2.38 14.67
C ASP A 41 -12.11 2.02 13.30
N ALA A 42 -13.27 1.37 13.32
CA ALA A 42 -13.94 0.92 12.09
C ALA A 42 -14.29 2.09 11.15
N ALA A 43 -14.65 3.26 11.69
CA ALA A 43 -15.00 4.41 10.87
C ALA A 43 -13.77 5.00 10.18
N VAL A 44 -12.67 5.20 10.92
CA VAL A 44 -11.42 5.72 10.37
C VAL A 44 -10.83 4.77 9.33
N LYS A 45 -10.81 3.46 9.61
CA LYS A 45 -10.35 2.45 8.64
C LYS A 45 -11.17 2.47 7.36
N ARG A 46 -12.50 2.55 7.44
CA ARG A 46 -13.41 2.60 6.28
C ARG A 46 -13.14 3.84 5.43
N VAL A 47 -13.12 5.03 6.04
CA VAL A 47 -12.88 6.28 5.31
C VAL A 47 -11.48 6.29 4.70
N LEU A 48 -10.47 5.79 5.41
CA LEU A 48 -9.10 5.72 4.91
C LEU A 48 -9.00 4.79 3.71
N LEU A 49 -9.55 3.57 3.82
CA LEU A 49 -9.50 2.59 2.73
C LEU A 49 -10.28 3.09 1.51
N ALA A 50 -11.47 3.68 1.70
CA ALA A 50 -12.27 4.28 0.63
C ALA A 50 -11.51 5.39 -0.09
N ARG A 51 -10.82 6.28 0.65
CA ARG A 51 -10.00 7.34 0.05
C ARG A 51 -8.81 6.79 -0.72
N LEU A 52 -8.15 5.74 -0.24
CA LEU A 52 -7.06 5.10 -0.95
C LEU A 52 -7.54 4.47 -2.26
N THR A 53 -8.64 3.72 -2.23
CA THR A 53 -9.18 3.04 -3.42
C THR A 53 -9.88 3.97 -4.40
N ALA A 54 -10.24 5.19 -3.98
CA ALA A 54 -10.71 6.23 -4.88
C ALA A 54 -9.59 6.83 -5.74
N LEU A 55 -8.32 6.63 -5.37
CA LEU A 55 -7.19 7.05 -6.17
C LEU A 55 -7.01 6.06 -7.34
N PRO A 56 -7.03 6.53 -8.61
CA PRO A 56 -6.96 5.64 -9.78
C PRO A 56 -5.62 4.90 -9.90
N VAL A 57 -4.64 5.31 -9.09
CA VAL A 57 -3.30 4.72 -9.05
C VAL A 57 -3.15 3.64 -8.00
N ILE A 58 -4.16 3.38 -7.17
CA ILE A 58 -4.17 2.35 -6.12
C ILE A 58 -5.30 1.37 -6.40
N ASN A 59 -4.97 0.09 -6.47
CA ASN A 59 -5.92 -0.99 -6.70
C ASN A 59 -6.05 -1.87 -5.46
N LEU A 60 -7.28 -2.31 -5.18
CA LEU A 60 -7.54 -3.37 -4.22
C LEU A 60 -7.66 -4.70 -4.97
N VAL A 61 -6.75 -5.64 -4.67
CA VAL A 61 -6.72 -6.96 -5.32
C VAL A 61 -6.85 -8.07 -4.29
N GLU A 62 -7.46 -9.17 -4.68
CA GLU A 62 -7.63 -10.34 -3.81
C GLU A 62 -6.26 -10.97 -3.44
N GLY A 63 -6.18 -11.63 -2.29
CA GLY A 63 -4.93 -12.24 -1.82
C GLY A 63 -4.49 -13.41 -2.71
N GLY A 64 -3.30 -13.32 -3.32
CA GLY A 64 -2.74 -14.37 -4.18
C GLY A 64 -1.64 -13.84 -5.11
N ARG A 65 -1.00 -14.72 -5.90
CA ARG A 65 0.08 -14.33 -6.84
C ARG A 65 -0.44 -13.54 -8.05
N GLU A 66 -1.72 -13.72 -8.39
CA GLU A 66 -2.44 -13.06 -9.48
C GLU A 66 -3.84 -12.62 -9.00
N GLY A 67 -3.87 -11.83 -7.92
CA GLY A 67 -5.12 -11.32 -7.37
C GLY A 67 -5.89 -10.46 -8.39
N ALA A 68 -7.15 -10.78 -8.63
CA ALA A 68 -8.02 -9.95 -9.46
C ALA A 68 -8.42 -8.67 -8.70
N PRO A 69 -8.50 -7.50 -9.38
CA PRO A 69 -9.09 -6.31 -8.81
C PRO A 69 -10.55 -6.55 -8.44
N PHE A 70 -10.99 -6.00 -7.31
CA PHE A 70 -12.38 -6.06 -6.89
C PHE A 70 -12.79 -4.78 -6.16
N HIS A 71 -14.09 -4.52 -6.17
CA HIS A 71 -14.70 -3.33 -5.59
C HIS A 71 -15.80 -3.73 -4.62
N PRO A 72 -15.49 -3.80 -3.31
CA PRO A 72 -16.50 -4.02 -2.28
C PRO A 72 -17.53 -2.89 -2.24
N ALA A 73 -18.70 -3.18 -1.67
CA ALA A 73 -19.60 -2.12 -1.21
C ALA A 73 -18.92 -1.30 -0.11
N GLU A 74 -19.21 0.00 -0.05
CA GLU A 74 -18.53 0.93 0.88
C GLU A 74 -18.78 0.54 2.35
N GLU A 75 -19.96 0.02 2.65
CA GLU A 75 -20.40 -0.37 4.00
C GLU A 75 -19.51 -1.46 4.61
N ASP A 76 -19.18 -2.49 3.82
CA ASP A 76 -18.39 -3.68 4.21
C ASP A 76 -16.95 -3.65 3.68
N LEU A 77 -16.47 -2.48 3.24
CA LEU A 77 -15.21 -2.35 2.51
C LEU A 77 -14.00 -2.94 3.25
N VAL A 78 -13.91 -2.69 4.56
CA VAL A 78 -12.77 -3.13 5.38
C VAL A 78 -12.88 -4.62 5.67
N GLU A 79 -14.05 -5.05 6.14
CA GLU A 79 -14.35 -6.42 6.53
C GLU A 79 -14.16 -7.37 5.35
N GLU A 80 -14.67 -7.00 4.18
CA GLU A 80 -14.55 -7.80 2.96
C GLU A 80 -13.11 -7.85 2.44
N ALA A 81 -12.38 -6.72 2.50
CA ALA A 81 -10.99 -6.67 2.11
C ALA A 81 -10.12 -7.55 3.02
N GLU A 82 -10.31 -7.48 4.33
CA GLU A 82 -9.59 -8.31 5.29
C GLU A 82 -9.95 -9.79 5.14
N ARG A 83 -11.23 -10.12 4.97
CA ARG A 83 -11.73 -11.49 4.78
C ARG A 83 -11.15 -12.16 3.54
N ARG A 84 -10.99 -11.41 2.44
CA ARG A 84 -10.38 -11.90 1.19
C ARG A 84 -8.85 -11.85 1.19
N GLY A 85 -8.22 -11.45 2.29
CA GLY A 85 -6.77 -11.29 2.37
C GLY A 85 -6.23 -10.26 1.37
N ALA A 86 -7.03 -9.23 1.08
CA ALA A 86 -6.78 -8.29 0.01
C ALA A 86 -5.52 -7.45 0.23
N ARG A 87 -4.99 -6.95 -0.89
CA ARG A 87 -3.79 -6.13 -0.94
C ARG A 87 -4.07 -4.83 -1.66
N LEU A 88 -3.50 -3.75 -1.14
CA LEU A 88 -3.37 -2.47 -1.83
C LEU A 88 -2.13 -2.54 -2.72
N VAL A 89 -2.31 -2.37 -4.02
CA VAL A 89 -1.24 -2.46 -5.03
C VAL A 89 -1.20 -1.17 -5.84
N ALA A 90 -0.01 -0.62 -6.01
CA ALA A 90 0.22 0.48 -6.93
C ALA A 90 -0.07 0.04 -8.38
N SER A 91 -0.81 0.87 -9.13
CA SER A 91 -1.05 0.67 -10.56
C SER A 91 0.25 0.50 -11.34
N ALA A 92 0.18 -0.15 -12.52
CA ALA A 92 1.33 -0.26 -13.41
C ALA A 92 1.95 1.11 -13.70
N ALA A 93 1.14 2.10 -14.09
CA ALA A 93 1.62 3.46 -14.35
C ALA A 93 2.36 4.11 -13.15
N LEU A 94 1.89 3.90 -11.92
CA LEU A 94 2.59 4.42 -10.74
C LEU A 94 3.92 3.68 -10.49
N ARG A 95 3.93 2.35 -10.62
CA ARG A 95 5.16 1.54 -10.51
C ARG A 95 6.16 1.93 -11.60
N ASP A 96 5.68 2.13 -12.81
CA ASP A 96 6.46 2.54 -13.98
C ASP A 96 6.99 3.97 -13.82
N ASN A 97 6.28 4.88 -13.14
CA ASN A 97 6.82 6.21 -12.82
C ASN A 97 7.97 6.13 -11.79
N PHE A 98 7.86 5.28 -10.77
CA PHE A 98 8.97 5.03 -9.85
C PHE A 98 10.16 4.36 -10.57
N LEU A 99 9.89 3.46 -11.52
CA LEU A 99 10.90 2.92 -12.43
C LEU A 99 11.44 3.99 -13.40
N GLY A 100 10.63 4.95 -13.82
CA GLY A 100 10.97 6.07 -14.70
C GLY A 100 12.04 6.98 -14.11
N ILE A 101 12.00 7.20 -12.79
CA ILE A 101 13.08 7.88 -12.05
C ILE A 101 14.40 7.08 -12.11
N TYR A 102 14.32 5.76 -12.29
CA TYR A 102 15.48 4.88 -12.47
C TYR A 102 15.84 4.63 -13.95
N ASP A 103 14.91 4.82 -14.91
CA ASP A 103 15.11 4.60 -16.35
C ASP A 103 15.80 5.77 -17.07
N ASP A 104 15.92 6.95 -16.43
CA ASP A 104 16.80 8.02 -16.91
C ASP A 104 18.29 7.61 -16.96
N GLN A 105 18.63 6.41 -16.45
CA GLN A 105 19.93 5.77 -16.67
C GLN A 105 19.77 4.26 -16.95
N LYS A 106 19.65 3.88 -18.23
CA LYS A 106 19.93 2.53 -18.81
C LYS A 106 20.08 1.39 -17.77
N MET A 107 18.99 0.99 -17.13
CA MET A 107 19.04 -0.02 -16.05
C MET A 107 18.51 -1.37 -16.53
N SER A 108 19.28 -2.43 -16.31
CA SER A 108 18.88 -3.82 -16.63
C SER A 108 17.85 -4.36 -15.65
N ASP A 109 17.16 -5.44 -16.03
CA ASP A 109 16.15 -6.13 -15.20
C ASP A 109 16.72 -6.58 -13.85
N ASP A 110 18.01 -6.95 -13.79
CA ASP A 110 18.70 -7.30 -12.56
C ASP A 110 18.88 -6.10 -11.63
N GLN A 111 19.14 -4.92 -12.19
CA GLN A 111 19.25 -3.67 -11.42
C GLN A 111 17.88 -3.23 -10.90
N LYS A 112 16.82 -3.38 -11.71
CA LYS A 112 15.43 -3.15 -11.29
C LYS A 112 15.06 -4.07 -10.13
N THR A 113 15.30 -5.37 -10.28
CA THR A 113 15.09 -6.37 -9.22
C THR A 113 15.90 -6.06 -7.96
N THR A 114 17.13 -5.56 -8.11
CA THR A 114 17.98 -5.19 -6.98
C THR A 114 17.43 -3.99 -6.22
N LEU A 115 16.96 -2.95 -6.91
CA LEU A 115 16.32 -1.79 -6.28
C LEU A 115 15.02 -2.18 -5.57
N GLU A 116 14.19 -3.03 -6.17
CA GLU A 116 13.00 -3.57 -5.51
C GLU A 116 13.35 -4.28 -4.19
N ARG A 117 14.47 -5.03 -4.17
CA ARG A 117 14.97 -5.70 -2.96
C ARG A 117 15.53 -4.72 -1.93
N ILE A 118 16.23 -3.67 -2.35
CA ILE A 118 16.75 -2.61 -1.45
C ILE A 118 15.59 -1.83 -0.83
N GLY A 119 14.59 -1.45 -1.63
CA GLY A 119 13.36 -0.82 -1.15
C GLY A 119 12.65 -1.71 -0.13
N ALA A 120 12.53 -3.01 -0.40
CA ALA A 120 11.98 -3.97 0.54
C ALA A 120 12.82 -4.15 1.83
N SER A 121 14.14 -4.02 1.77
CA SER A 121 15.04 -4.14 2.94
C SER A 121 14.92 -2.94 3.89
N ARG A 122 14.55 -1.75 3.40
CA ARG A 122 14.28 -0.60 4.28
C ARG A 122 13.12 -0.86 5.25
N LEU A 123 12.17 -1.72 4.86
CA LEU A 123 11.06 -2.15 5.70
C LEU A 123 11.47 -3.17 6.78
N SER A 124 12.57 -3.91 6.61
CA SER A 124 13.06 -4.84 7.64
C SER A 124 13.89 -4.14 8.71
N ALA A 125 14.53 -3.02 8.38
CA ALA A 125 15.30 -2.22 9.35
C ALA A 125 14.41 -1.50 10.37
N ALA A 126 13.11 -1.32 10.09
CA ALA A 126 12.15 -0.73 11.01
C ALA A 126 11.65 -1.71 12.11
N TYR A 127 12.08 -2.98 12.07
CA TYR A 127 11.71 -4.03 13.05
C TYR A 127 12.87 -4.46 13.97
N ILE A 128 13.95 -3.67 14.05
CA ILE A 128 14.99 -3.84 15.06
C ILE A 128 14.94 -2.63 15.98
N PHE A 129 14.00 -2.62 16.94
CA PHE A 129 14.12 -2.02 18.28
C PHE A 129 12.96 -2.52 19.15
#